data_AF-A0A2J7Q757-F1
#
_entry.id   AF-A0A2J7Q757-F1
#
_cell.length_a   1.000
_cell.length_b   1.000
_cell.length_c   1.000
_cell.angle_alpha   90.00
_cell.angle_beta   90.00
_cell.angle_gamma   90.00
#
_symmetry.space_group_name_H-M   'P 1'
#
loop_
_entity.id
_entity.type
_entity.pdbx_description
1 polymer ?
#
loop_
_entity_poly.entity_id
_entity_poly.type
_entity_poly.pdbx_seq_one_letter_code
_entity_poly.pdbx_strand_id
1 'polypeptide(L)'
;MGDSLMLAMVTTLGVVVAASDYNYSHVLELSLLFYEAQRSGKLPTDNRVSWRGDSALDDRGQNGEDLTGGYYDAGDFVKFGFTMASTTTLLAWGYLSYRDAYESAGQAKYGLSTIKWAADYFIKCHVSPNELYGQVGDFNLDHTFWGRPEDLSMSRPAYKIDTQHPGSDLAGETAAALAAVALVFRDVNPGYSSKCLEHAKQLYRFASQYRGLYHEAIKGAAQYYESTDYGDELTWAAAWLYKATDDPLFLDEAEHHYMKFRLKERPNEFFYNKKVAGVQVCGQC
;
A
#
# COMPACT_ATOMS: atom_id res chain seq x y z
N MET A 1 53.34 -46.71 25.36
CA MET A 1 52.67 -45.69 26.20
C MET A 1 52.89 -44.35 25.52
N GLY A 2 51.93 -43.63 24.95
CA GLY A 2 50.51 -43.84 24.69
C GLY A 2 50.11 -42.74 23.71
N ASP A 3 49.36 -43.09 22.66
CA ASP A 3 48.84 -42.11 21.70
C ASP A 3 47.68 -41.34 22.34
N SER A 4 47.78 -40.02 22.37
CA SER A 4 46.76 -39.13 22.93
C SER A 4 45.89 -38.60 21.79
N LEU A 5 44.67 -39.15 21.65
CA LEU A 5 43.62 -38.57 20.81
C LEU A 5 43.06 -37.32 21.51
N MET A 6 43.23 -36.15 20.91
CA MET A 6 42.45 -34.96 21.27
C MET A 6 41.09 -35.03 20.56
N LEU A 7 40.02 -35.19 21.35
CA LEU A 7 38.63 -35.09 20.91
C LEU A 7 38.23 -33.61 20.93
N ALA A 8 38.06 -32.98 19.76
CA ALA A 8 37.50 -31.64 19.66
C ALA A 8 35.98 -31.69 19.84
N MET A 9 35.47 -31.22 20.99
CA MET A 9 34.04 -30.97 21.18
C MET A 9 33.63 -29.73 20.39
N VAL A 10 32.83 -29.92 19.35
CA VAL A 10 32.11 -28.83 18.68
C VAL A 10 30.87 -28.53 19.51
N THR A 11 30.92 -27.48 20.33
CA THR A 11 29.74 -26.91 20.99
C THR A 11 28.96 -26.09 19.97
N THR A 12 27.82 -26.61 19.51
CA THR A 12 26.81 -25.81 18.81
C THR A 12 26.23 -24.80 19.79
N LEU A 13 26.64 -23.54 19.65
CA LEU A 13 25.94 -22.40 20.28
C LEU A 13 24.57 -22.29 19.61
N GLY A 14 23.57 -22.94 20.19
CA GLY A 14 22.17 -22.64 19.92
C GLY A 14 21.90 -21.22 20.38
N VAL A 15 21.55 -20.34 19.43
CA VAL A 15 21.01 -19.02 19.75
C VAL A 15 19.66 -19.24 20.41
N VAL A 16 19.62 -19.13 21.74
CA VAL A 16 18.36 -19.05 22.47
C VAL A 16 17.82 -17.65 22.21
N VAL A 17 16.92 -17.53 21.23
CA VAL A 17 16.09 -16.33 21.11
C VAL A 17 15.22 -16.30 22.37
N ALA A 18 15.48 -15.36 23.27
CA ALA A 18 14.60 -15.12 24.39
C ALA A 18 13.19 -14.85 23.84
N ALA A 19 12.21 -15.67 24.25
CA ALA A 19 10.81 -15.37 23.97
C ALA A 19 10.51 -13.98 24.58
N SER A 20 9.92 -13.08 23.80
CA SER A 20 9.55 -11.78 24.34
C SER A 20 8.44 -11.95 25.37
N ASP A 21 8.41 -11.07 26.38
CA ASP A 21 7.30 -10.98 27.33
C ASP A 21 6.02 -10.39 26.69
N TYR A 22 6.07 -9.99 25.41
CA TYR A 22 4.97 -9.35 24.70
C TYR A 22 4.20 -10.35 23.81
N ASN A 23 2.88 -10.36 23.95
CA ASN A 23 2.01 -11.15 23.07
C ASN A 23 1.86 -10.46 21.70
N TYR A 24 2.80 -10.72 20.78
CA TYR A 24 2.81 -10.13 19.44
C TYR A 24 1.59 -10.55 18.59
N SER A 25 1.01 -11.73 18.83
CA SER A 25 -0.23 -12.14 18.16
C SER A 25 -1.39 -11.20 18.51
N HIS A 26 -1.48 -10.80 19.79
CA HIS A 26 -2.48 -9.82 20.21
C HIS A 26 -2.18 -8.40 19.70
N VAL A 27 -0.90 -7.99 19.64
CA VAL A 27 -0.54 -6.70 19.03
C VAL A 27 -0.91 -6.66 17.54
N LEU A 28 -0.72 -7.77 16.81
CA LEU A 28 -1.15 -7.88 15.40
C LEU A 28 -2.67 -7.78 15.26
N GLU A 29 -3.43 -8.45 16.13
CA GLU A 29 -4.89 -8.32 16.19
C GLU A 29 -5.32 -6.87 16.38
N LEU A 30 -4.73 -6.17 17.36
CA LEU A 30 -5.03 -4.76 17.63
C LEU A 30 -4.65 -3.85 16.45
N SER A 31 -3.54 -4.12 15.78
CA SER A 31 -3.13 -3.40 14.57
C SER A 31 -4.16 -3.56 13.44
N LEU A 32 -4.70 -4.77 13.24
CA LEU A 32 -5.74 -4.99 12.23
C LEU A 32 -7.08 -4.37 12.63
N LEU A 33 -7.42 -4.34 13.91
CA LEU A 33 -8.58 -3.60 14.42
C LEU A 33 -8.44 -2.09 14.21
N PHE A 34 -7.23 -1.54 14.32
CA PHE A 34 -6.96 -0.15 13.96
C PHE A 34 -7.31 0.12 12.48
N TYR A 35 -6.88 -0.74 11.55
CA TYR A 35 -7.29 -0.57 10.15
C TYR A 35 -8.81 -0.69 9.95
N GLU A 36 -9.48 -1.63 10.62
CA GLU A 36 -10.94 -1.71 10.58
C GLU A 36 -11.60 -0.41 11.08
N ALA A 37 -11.03 0.20 12.12
CA ALA A 37 -11.47 1.48 12.66
C ALA A 37 -11.20 2.67 11.74
N GLN A 38 -10.37 2.54 10.69
CA GLN A 38 -10.11 3.57 9.68
C GLN A 38 -10.97 3.40 8.41
N ARG A 39 -11.77 2.34 8.29
CA ARG A 39 -12.57 2.09 7.08
C ARG A 39 -13.56 3.23 6.81
N SER A 40 -13.63 3.70 5.58
CA SER A 40 -14.64 4.62 5.06
C SER A 40 -15.65 3.86 4.18
N GLY A 41 -16.82 4.43 3.92
CA GLY A 41 -17.87 3.80 3.11
C GLY A 41 -18.80 2.90 3.93
N LYS A 42 -19.50 2.01 3.21
CA LYS A 42 -20.41 1.04 3.82
C LYS A 42 -19.62 -0.09 4.49
N LEU A 43 -19.75 -0.23 5.80
CA LEU A 43 -19.05 -1.24 6.58
C LEU A 43 -19.65 -2.64 6.36
N PRO A 44 -18.84 -3.70 6.47
CA PRO A 44 -19.35 -5.06 6.33
C PRO A 44 -20.22 -5.44 7.54
N THR A 45 -21.14 -6.39 7.35
CA THR A 45 -22.04 -6.83 8.43
C THR A 45 -21.31 -7.55 9.56
N ASP A 46 -20.09 -8.04 9.32
CA ASP A 46 -19.19 -8.64 10.33
C ASP A 46 -18.14 -7.64 10.86
N ASN A 47 -18.38 -6.33 10.75
CA ASN A 47 -17.52 -5.29 11.35
C ASN A 47 -17.29 -5.54 12.85
N ARG A 48 -16.03 -5.59 13.29
CA ARG A 48 -15.66 -5.84 14.69
C ARG A 48 -15.60 -4.55 15.52
N VAL A 49 -15.51 -3.39 14.87
CA VAL A 49 -15.38 -2.09 15.52
C VAL A 49 -16.77 -1.49 15.73
N SER A 50 -17.43 -1.85 16.83
CA SER A 50 -18.85 -1.56 17.09
C SER A 50 -19.22 -0.07 17.19
N TRP A 51 -18.24 0.79 17.42
CA TRP A 51 -18.44 2.24 17.51
C TRP A 51 -18.26 2.96 16.16
N ARG A 52 -17.89 2.25 15.09
CA ARG A 52 -17.85 2.75 13.72
C ARG A 52 -19.10 2.32 12.94
N GLY A 53 -19.66 3.24 12.16
CA GLY A 53 -20.79 3.02 11.27
C GLY A 53 -20.47 3.39 9.81
N ASP A 54 -21.49 3.23 8.95
CA ASP A 54 -21.42 3.60 7.54
C ASP A 54 -21.20 5.11 7.38
N SER A 55 -20.19 5.52 6.62
CA SER A 55 -19.83 6.93 6.45
C SER A 55 -19.39 7.26 5.03
N ALA A 56 -19.40 8.55 4.67
CA ALA A 56 -18.96 9.04 3.35
C ALA A 56 -19.56 8.26 2.16
N LEU A 57 -20.85 7.90 2.27
CA LEU A 57 -21.57 7.08 1.29
C LEU A 57 -21.84 7.79 -0.05
N ASP A 58 -21.63 9.10 -0.07
CA ASP A 58 -21.81 9.95 -1.24
C ASP A 58 -20.49 10.28 -1.96
N ASP A 59 -19.35 9.74 -1.50
CA ASP A 59 -18.03 9.91 -2.15
C ASP A 59 -18.12 9.46 -3.61
N ARG A 60 -17.91 10.40 -4.53
CA ARG A 60 -18.05 10.17 -5.97
C ARG A 60 -17.05 10.98 -6.80
N GLY A 61 -16.72 10.44 -7.97
CA GLY A 61 -15.90 11.11 -8.96
C GLY A 61 -16.64 12.27 -9.64
N GLN A 62 -15.91 13.02 -10.46
CA GLN A 62 -16.39 14.20 -11.16
C GLN A 62 -17.52 13.89 -12.17
N ASN A 63 -17.66 12.63 -12.61
CA ASN A 63 -18.73 12.18 -13.49
C ASN A 63 -19.70 11.19 -12.79
N GLY A 64 -19.68 11.13 -11.46
CA GLY A 64 -20.56 10.27 -10.67
C GLY A 64 -20.06 8.83 -10.48
N GLU A 65 -18.79 8.56 -10.74
CA GLU A 65 -18.14 7.29 -10.43
C GLU A 65 -18.22 7.00 -8.92
N ASP A 66 -18.55 5.78 -8.52
CA ASP A 66 -18.57 5.41 -7.10
C ASP A 66 -17.16 5.38 -6.53
N LEU A 67 -16.87 6.28 -5.58
CA LEU A 67 -15.60 6.33 -4.85
C LEU A 67 -15.78 6.01 -3.36
N THR A 68 -16.87 5.35 -2.95
CA THR A 68 -17.06 4.89 -1.57
C THR A 68 -16.10 3.75 -1.21
N GLY A 69 -15.72 3.67 0.07
CA GLY A 69 -14.72 2.69 0.55
C GLY A 69 -13.38 3.34 0.90
N GLY A 70 -12.34 2.52 0.98
CA GLY A 70 -10.98 2.96 1.31
C GLY A 70 -10.80 3.29 2.78
N TYR A 71 -9.67 3.89 3.11
CA TYR A 71 -9.31 4.27 4.49
C TYR A 71 -9.30 5.78 4.66
N TYR A 72 -9.79 6.25 5.79
CA TYR A 72 -9.42 7.56 6.29
C TYR A 72 -7.94 7.56 6.69
N ASP A 73 -7.25 8.65 6.37
CA ASP A 73 -5.79 8.69 6.40
C ASP A 73 -5.24 8.70 7.84
N ALA A 74 -5.78 9.56 8.70
CA ALA A 74 -5.32 9.69 10.08
C ALA A 74 -6.49 9.87 11.07
N GLY A 75 -6.46 10.94 11.88
CA GLY A 75 -7.59 11.34 12.73
C GLY A 75 -8.64 12.19 12.00
N ASP A 76 -8.43 12.46 10.72
CA ASP A 76 -9.31 13.20 9.83
C ASP A 76 -10.13 12.25 8.94
N PHE A 77 -10.89 12.81 8.01
CA PHE A 77 -11.74 12.02 7.11
C PHE A 77 -11.38 12.20 5.63
N VAL A 78 -10.21 12.77 5.34
CA VAL A 78 -9.67 12.81 3.99
C VAL A 78 -9.14 11.42 3.60
N LYS A 79 -9.38 11.03 2.34
CA LYS A 79 -8.83 9.82 1.76
C LYS A 79 -7.65 10.18 0.87
N PHE A 80 -6.43 10.16 1.42
CA PHE A 80 -5.21 10.40 0.66
C PHE A 80 -4.73 9.11 -0.02
N GLY A 81 -4.73 9.10 -1.35
CA GLY A 81 -4.40 7.92 -2.14
C GLY A 81 -2.94 7.52 -2.03
N PHE A 82 -2.01 8.47 -1.92
CA PHE A 82 -0.57 8.17 -1.94
C PHE A 82 -0.11 7.41 -0.69
N THR A 83 -0.51 7.89 0.50
CA THR A 83 -0.25 7.21 1.78
C THR A 83 -1.01 5.91 1.93
N MET A 84 -2.26 5.86 1.46
CA MET A 84 -3.06 4.64 1.45
C MET A 84 -2.43 3.56 0.56
N ALA A 85 -1.93 3.94 -0.62
CA ALA A 85 -1.24 3.02 -1.53
C ALA A 85 0.04 2.49 -0.88
N SER A 86 0.88 3.36 -0.33
CA SER A 86 2.09 2.95 0.39
C SER A 86 1.81 2.00 1.55
N THR A 87 0.79 2.32 2.35
CA THR A 87 0.33 1.46 3.45
C THR A 87 -0.13 0.09 2.94
N THR A 88 -0.84 0.05 1.81
CA THR A 88 -1.34 -1.19 1.22
C THR A 88 -0.19 -2.07 0.69
N THR A 89 0.80 -1.48 0.02
CA THR A 89 2.00 -2.21 -0.41
C THR A 89 2.72 -2.83 0.77
N LEU A 90 2.90 -2.08 1.87
CA LEU A 90 3.56 -2.57 3.08
C LEU A 90 2.78 -3.69 3.78
N LEU A 91 1.45 -3.57 3.89
CA LEU A 91 0.60 -4.62 4.45
C LEU A 91 0.66 -5.89 3.61
N ALA A 92 0.59 -5.75 2.28
CA ALA A 92 0.70 -6.88 1.37
C ALA A 92 2.08 -7.53 1.43
N TRP A 93 3.15 -6.73 1.47
CA TRP A 93 4.51 -7.25 1.62
C TRP A 93 4.68 -8.00 2.95
N GLY A 94 4.24 -7.41 4.06
CA GLY A 94 4.28 -8.06 5.37
C GLY A 94 3.50 -9.37 5.41
N TYR A 95 2.32 -9.42 4.77
CA TYR A 95 1.55 -10.66 4.67
C TYR A 95 2.25 -11.73 3.82
N LEU A 96 2.88 -11.34 2.70
CA LEU A 96 3.64 -12.27 1.85
C LEU A 96 4.87 -12.82 2.56
N SER A 97 5.61 -11.97 3.28
CA SER A 97 6.84 -12.36 3.97
C SER A 97 6.59 -13.16 5.24
N TYR A 98 5.44 -12.96 5.91
CA TYR A 98 5.17 -13.51 7.23
C TYR A 98 3.80 -14.17 7.35
N ARG A 99 3.31 -14.81 6.28
CA ARG A 99 1.99 -15.48 6.25
C ARG A 99 1.78 -16.42 7.44
N ASP A 100 2.77 -17.25 7.77
CA ASP A 100 2.70 -18.21 8.88
C ASP A 100 2.47 -17.52 10.23
N ALA A 101 2.96 -16.29 10.41
CA ALA A 101 2.73 -15.52 11.63
C ALA A 101 1.29 -15.01 11.71
N TYR A 102 0.71 -14.57 10.59
CA TYR A 102 -0.72 -14.22 10.52
C TYR A 102 -1.61 -15.44 10.78
N GLU A 103 -1.26 -16.61 10.24
CA GLU A 103 -2.00 -17.85 10.45
C GLU A 103 -1.90 -18.32 11.91
N SER A 104 -0.70 -18.34 12.48
CA SER A 104 -0.45 -18.72 13.87
C SER A 104 -1.14 -17.79 14.87
N ALA A 105 -1.27 -16.51 14.54
CA ALA A 105 -2.01 -15.54 15.35
C ALA A 105 -3.55 -15.60 15.15
N GLY A 106 -4.05 -16.45 14.24
CA GLY A 106 -5.46 -16.48 13.87
C GLY A 106 -5.95 -15.22 13.16
N GLN A 107 -5.02 -14.42 12.61
CA GLN A 107 -5.30 -13.11 12.00
C GLN A 107 -5.28 -13.11 10.47
N ALA A 108 -5.02 -14.25 9.82
CA ALA A 108 -4.90 -14.34 8.36
C ALA A 108 -6.13 -13.78 7.61
N LYS A 109 -7.35 -14.15 8.02
CA LYS A 109 -8.60 -13.62 7.42
C LYS A 109 -8.66 -12.10 7.50
N TYR A 110 -8.29 -11.53 8.65
CA TYR A 110 -8.35 -10.08 8.89
C TYR A 110 -7.25 -9.35 8.13
N GLY A 111 -6.03 -9.91 8.04
CA GLY A 111 -4.97 -9.39 7.17
C GLY A 111 -5.39 -9.30 5.70
N LEU A 112 -5.96 -10.39 5.17
CA LEU A 112 -6.52 -10.40 3.80
C LEU A 112 -7.64 -9.36 3.64
N SER A 113 -8.57 -9.29 4.60
CA SER A 113 -9.67 -8.31 4.58
C SER A 113 -9.17 -6.87 4.57
N THR A 114 -8.15 -6.56 5.39
CA THR A 114 -7.53 -5.24 5.47
C THR A 114 -6.87 -4.83 4.15
N ILE A 115 -6.09 -5.74 3.54
CA ILE A 115 -5.44 -5.49 2.24
C ILE A 115 -6.49 -5.29 1.15
N LYS A 116 -7.51 -6.17 1.10
CA LYS A 116 -8.56 -6.12 0.09
C LYS A 116 -9.37 -4.82 0.14
N TRP A 117 -9.61 -4.28 1.34
CA TRP A 117 -10.41 -3.06 1.51
C TRP A 117 -9.82 -1.85 0.76
N ALA A 118 -8.50 -1.67 0.82
CA ALA A 118 -7.81 -0.62 0.05
C ALA A 118 -7.76 -0.96 -1.45
N ALA A 119 -7.46 -2.21 -1.80
CA ALA A 119 -7.38 -2.62 -3.20
C ALA A 119 -8.73 -2.47 -3.95
N ASP A 120 -9.85 -2.78 -3.30
CA ASP A 120 -11.19 -2.55 -3.85
C ASP A 120 -11.42 -1.05 -4.12
N TYR A 121 -10.95 -0.17 -3.23
CA TYR A 121 -11.02 1.28 -3.41
C TYR A 121 -10.13 1.76 -4.56
N PHE A 122 -8.89 1.29 -4.68
CA PHE A 122 -8.03 1.65 -5.82
C PHE A 122 -8.61 1.22 -7.16
N ILE A 123 -9.25 0.05 -7.22
CA ILE A 123 -9.94 -0.42 -8.42
C ILE A 123 -11.10 0.51 -8.80
N LYS A 124 -11.84 1.04 -7.82
CA LYS A 124 -12.88 2.05 -8.07
C LYS A 124 -12.30 3.38 -8.55
N CYS A 125 -11.20 3.83 -7.94
CA CYS A 125 -10.53 5.08 -8.29
C CYS A 125 -9.84 5.06 -9.67
N HIS A 126 -9.43 3.89 -10.14
CA HIS A 126 -8.84 3.71 -11.47
C HIS A 126 -9.96 3.54 -12.52
N VAL A 127 -10.52 4.67 -12.95
CA VAL A 127 -11.73 4.73 -13.78
C VAL A 127 -11.45 4.57 -15.28
N SER A 128 -10.21 4.81 -15.71
CA SER A 128 -9.73 4.51 -17.07
C SER A 128 -8.21 4.27 -17.04
N PRO A 129 -7.61 3.66 -18.08
CA PRO A 129 -6.19 3.26 -18.05
C PRO A 129 -5.18 4.36 -17.70
N ASN A 130 -5.52 5.63 -17.92
CA ASN A 130 -4.67 6.79 -17.62
C ASN A 130 -5.42 7.83 -16.77
N GLU A 131 -6.37 7.42 -15.94
CA GLU A 131 -7.08 8.30 -15.01
C GLU A 131 -7.27 7.62 -13.64
N LEU A 132 -6.74 8.26 -12.59
CA LEU A 132 -6.77 7.75 -11.22
C LEU A 132 -7.20 8.84 -10.24
N TYR A 133 -8.28 8.61 -9.51
CA TYR A 133 -8.64 9.45 -8.36
C TYR A 133 -7.66 9.23 -7.20
N GLY A 134 -6.98 10.30 -6.80
CA GLY A 134 -5.93 10.28 -5.78
C GLY A 134 -6.35 10.85 -4.44
N GLN A 135 -7.48 11.57 -4.38
CA GLN A 135 -7.97 12.15 -3.13
C GLN A 135 -9.49 12.32 -3.13
N VAL A 136 -10.13 12.03 -2.00
CA VAL A 136 -11.52 12.41 -1.74
C VAL A 136 -11.60 13.15 -0.40
N GLY A 137 -12.23 14.32 -0.43
CA GLY A 137 -12.22 15.29 0.67
C GLY A 137 -11.19 16.40 0.45
N ASP A 138 -11.55 17.63 0.78
CA ASP A 138 -10.62 18.76 0.87
C ASP A 138 -10.17 18.88 2.32
N PHE A 139 -8.86 18.88 2.56
CA PHE A 139 -8.32 18.88 3.92
C PHE A 139 -8.75 20.09 4.72
N ASN A 140 -8.67 21.30 4.14
CA ASN A 140 -8.98 22.52 4.89
C ASN A 140 -10.44 22.52 5.34
N LEU A 141 -11.35 22.06 4.48
CA LEU A 141 -12.75 21.90 4.82
C LEU A 141 -12.97 20.78 5.85
N ASP A 142 -12.38 19.61 5.64
CA ASP A 142 -12.50 18.44 6.53
C ASP A 142 -12.05 18.78 7.96
N HIS A 143 -10.93 19.50 8.10
CA HIS A 143 -10.35 19.88 9.39
C HIS A 143 -11.08 21.04 10.10
N THR A 144 -12.13 21.60 9.49
CA THR A 144 -13.06 22.48 10.22
C THR A 144 -14.09 21.71 11.04
N PHE A 145 -14.21 20.39 10.82
CA PHE A 145 -15.15 19.52 11.50
C PHE A 145 -14.45 18.62 12.52
N TRP A 146 -15.05 18.52 13.70
CA TRP A 146 -14.64 17.58 14.74
C TRP A 146 -15.86 16.78 15.18
N GLY A 147 -15.89 15.49 14.83
CA GLY A 147 -17.05 14.67 15.10
C GLY A 147 -16.90 13.27 14.54
N ARG A 148 -18.02 12.58 14.38
CA ARG A 148 -18.06 11.22 13.85
C ARG A 148 -18.08 11.27 12.31
N PRO A 149 -17.40 10.35 11.60
CA PRO A 149 -17.43 10.33 10.14
C PRO A 149 -18.84 10.12 9.57
N GLU A 150 -19.73 9.48 10.33
CA GLU A 150 -21.13 9.23 9.97
C GLU A 150 -21.97 10.53 9.96
N ASP A 151 -21.49 11.60 10.61
CA ASP A 151 -22.14 12.91 10.64
C ASP A 151 -21.55 13.91 9.63
N LEU A 152 -20.66 13.47 8.72
CA LEU A 152 -20.08 14.31 7.68
C LEU A 152 -21.19 14.87 6.77
N SER A 153 -21.39 16.18 6.81
CA SER A 153 -22.38 16.88 5.98
C SER A 153 -21.76 17.87 4.99
N MET A 154 -20.44 18.03 5.01
CA MET A 154 -19.73 18.94 4.10
C MET A 154 -19.53 18.33 2.71
N SER A 155 -19.24 19.17 1.72
CA SER A 155 -18.79 18.72 0.41
C SER A 155 -17.45 17.96 0.53
N ARG A 156 -17.35 16.81 -0.14
CA ARG A 156 -16.14 15.98 -0.18
C ARG A 156 -15.67 15.84 -1.65
N PRO A 157 -14.99 16.85 -2.20
CA PRO A 157 -14.58 16.85 -3.60
C PRO A 157 -13.59 15.71 -3.89
N ALA A 158 -13.64 15.19 -5.12
CA ALA A 158 -12.72 14.18 -5.61
C ALA A 158 -11.72 14.76 -6.61
N TYR A 159 -10.44 14.46 -6.41
CA TYR A 159 -9.33 14.93 -7.21
C TYR A 159 -8.60 13.76 -7.85
N LYS A 160 -8.11 13.96 -9.07
CA LYS A 160 -7.52 12.91 -9.89
C LYS A 160 -6.25 13.40 -10.58
N ILE A 161 -5.49 12.42 -11.04
CA ILE A 161 -4.41 12.57 -12.02
C ILE A 161 -4.85 11.97 -13.35
N ASP A 162 -4.39 12.57 -14.44
CA ASP A 162 -4.68 12.16 -15.81
C ASP A 162 -3.50 12.46 -16.75
N THR A 163 -3.68 12.30 -18.06
CA THR A 163 -2.61 12.54 -19.05
C THR A 163 -2.21 14.01 -19.18
N GLN A 164 -3.07 14.95 -18.77
CA GLN A 164 -2.78 16.39 -18.77
C GLN A 164 -2.19 16.86 -17.43
N HIS A 165 -2.57 16.19 -16.34
CA HIS A 165 -2.12 16.46 -14.98
C HIS A 165 -1.60 15.16 -14.34
N PRO A 166 -0.39 14.70 -14.70
CA PRO A 166 0.11 13.40 -14.28
C PRO A 166 0.56 13.33 -12.82
N GLY A 167 0.71 12.11 -12.32
CA GLY A 167 1.28 11.82 -10.99
C GLY A 167 1.91 10.43 -10.97
N SER A 168 3.17 10.35 -11.40
CA SER A 168 3.94 9.10 -11.51
C SER A 168 4.18 8.43 -10.17
N ASP A 169 4.37 9.24 -9.13
CA ASP A 169 4.49 8.81 -7.74
C ASP A 169 3.22 8.09 -7.25
N LEU A 170 2.07 8.77 -7.32
CA LEU A 170 0.78 8.20 -6.91
C LEU A 170 0.38 6.98 -7.75
N ALA A 171 0.46 7.09 -9.08
CA ALA A 171 0.12 5.98 -9.97
C ALA A 171 1.11 4.81 -9.82
N GLY A 172 2.40 5.10 -9.63
CA GLY A 172 3.44 4.11 -9.37
C GLY A 172 3.21 3.36 -8.05
N GLU A 173 2.98 4.07 -6.95
CA GLU A 173 2.72 3.41 -5.66
C GLU A 173 1.41 2.61 -5.67
N THR A 174 0.36 3.11 -6.35
CA THR A 174 -0.89 2.36 -6.51
C THR A 174 -0.70 1.11 -7.38
N ALA A 175 0.15 1.18 -8.40
CA ALA A 175 0.54 0.02 -9.20
C ALA A 175 1.33 -1.01 -8.37
N ALA A 176 2.29 -0.56 -7.54
CA ALA A 176 3.03 -1.41 -6.62
C ALA A 176 2.09 -2.12 -5.62
N ALA A 177 1.17 -1.36 -5.02
CA ALA A 177 0.17 -1.88 -4.10
C ALA A 177 -0.68 -2.98 -4.74
N LEU A 178 -1.25 -2.72 -5.92
CA LEU A 178 -2.09 -3.68 -6.62
C LEU A 178 -1.33 -4.90 -7.15
N ALA A 179 -0.06 -4.75 -7.53
CA ALA A 179 0.81 -5.88 -7.88
C ALA A 179 1.11 -6.77 -6.66
N ALA A 180 1.44 -6.17 -5.50
CA ALA A 180 1.63 -6.89 -4.25
C ALA A 180 0.34 -7.59 -3.79
N VAL A 181 -0.81 -6.92 -3.91
CA VAL A 181 -2.14 -7.50 -3.64
C VAL A 181 -2.41 -8.69 -4.56
N ALA A 182 -2.10 -8.59 -5.86
CA ALA A 182 -2.28 -9.70 -6.79
C ALA A 182 -1.53 -10.95 -6.30
N LEU A 183 -0.28 -10.80 -5.85
CA LEU A 183 0.49 -11.89 -5.24
C LEU A 183 -0.18 -12.47 -3.99
N VAL A 184 -0.64 -11.62 -3.07
CA VAL A 184 -1.32 -12.06 -1.83
C VAL A 184 -2.53 -12.95 -2.15
N PHE A 185 -3.29 -12.56 -3.18
CA PHE A 185 -4.54 -13.23 -3.56
C PHE A 185 -4.36 -14.32 -4.62
N ARG A 186 -3.16 -14.57 -5.14
CA ARG A 186 -2.91 -15.51 -6.24
C ARG A 186 -3.53 -16.88 -6.01
N ASP A 187 -3.35 -17.44 -4.82
CA ASP A 187 -3.85 -18.78 -4.46
C ASP A 187 -5.18 -18.73 -3.69
N VAL A 188 -5.59 -17.55 -3.21
CA VAL A 188 -6.82 -17.36 -2.41
C VAL A 188 -8.01 -17.04 -3.31
N ASN A 189 -7.80 -16.19 -4.32
CA ASN A 189 -8.79 -15.79 -5.29
C ASN A 189 -8.09 -15.39 -6.61
N PRO A 190 -7.82 -16.37 -7.50
CA PRO A 190 -7.09 -16.13 -8.74
C PRO A 190 -7.74 -15.06 -9.63
N GLY A 191 -9.08 -15.02 -9.69
CA GLY A 191 -9.81 -14.03 -10.49
C GLY A 191 -9.63 -12.60 -9.98
N TYR A 192 -9.65 -12.41 -8.65
CA TYR A 192 -9.35 -11.11 -8.05
C TYR A 192 -7.88 -10.73 -8.23
N SER A 193 -6.96 -11.70 -8.08
CA SER A 193 -5.53 -11.51 -8.37
C SER A 193 -5.30 -11.00 -9.79
N SER A 194 -5.89 -11.64 -10.80
CA SER A 194 -5.79 -11.19 -12.20
C SER A 194 -6.35 -9.78 -12.40
N LYS A 195 -7.47 -9.45 -11.74
CA LYS A 195 -8.04 -8.10 -11.79
C LYS A 195 -7.10 -7.05 -11.19
N CYS A 196 -6.54 -7.30 -10.01
CA CYS A 196 -5.56 -6.40 -9.40
C CYS A 196 -4.34 -6.19 -10.31
N LEU A 197 -3.83 -7.28 -10.89
CA LEU A 197 -2.68 -7.24 -11.77
C LEU A 197 -2.93 -6.46 -13.08
N GLU A 198 -4.14 -6.54 -13.64
CA GLU A 198 -4.54 -5.74 -14.80
C GLU A 198 -4.48 -4.24 -14.49
N HIS A 199 -5.10 -3.81 -13.40
CA HIS A 199 -5.06 -2.42 -12.95
C HIS A 199 -3.61 -1.97 -12.66
N ALA A 200 -2.81 -2.83 -12.00
CA ALA A 200 -1.41 -2.52 -11.70
C ALA A 200 -0.58 -2.26 -12.97
N LYS A 201 -0.72 -3.10 -14.00
CA LYS A 201 -0.01 -2.93 -15.27
C LYS A 201 -0.43 -1.66 -16.00
N GLN A 202 -1.72 -1.31 -15.99
CA GLN A 202 -2.23 -0.09 -16.60
C GLN A 202 -1.69 1.16 -15.87
N LEU A 203 -1.81 1.20 -14.54
CA LEU A 203 -1.32 2.31 -13.73
C LEU A 203 0.20 2.50 -13.82
N TYR A 204 0.97 1.42 -13.89
CA TYR A 204 2.41 1.52 -14.12
C TYR A 204 2.74 2.14 -15.48
N ARG A 205 2.04 1.72 -16.55
CA ARG A 205 2.22 2.32 -17.88
C ARG A 205 1.84 3.81 -17.88
N PHE A 206 0.74 4.16 -17.22
CA PHE A 206 0.34 5.55 -17.05
C PHE A 206 1.44 6.36 -16.33
N ALA A 207 1.91 5.87 -15.18
CA ALA A 207 2.98 6.48 -14.39
C ALA A 207 4.29 6.64 -15.18
N SER A 208 4.66 5.62 -15.97
CA SER A 208 5.92 5.59 -16.70
C SER A 208 5.89 6.38 -18.01
N GLN A 209 4.73 6.59 -18.62
CA GLN A 209 4.57 7.37 -19.85
C GLN A 209 4.33 8.86 -19.58
N TYR A 210 3.52 9.20 -18.57
CA TYR A 210 3.14 10.57 -18.24
C TYR A 210 3.79 10.96 -16.92
N ARG A 211 4.91 11.69 -17.01
CA ARG A 211 5.76 12.02 -15.85
C ARG A 211 5.30 13.28 -15.14
N GLY A 212 5.13 13.19 -13.82
CA GLY A 212 4.83 14.34 -12.96
C GLY A 212 4.69 13.94 -11.50
N LEU A 213 4.69 14.92 -10.61
CA LEU A 213 4.42 14.72 -9.19
C LEU A 213 2.92 14.93 -8.94
N TYR A 214 2.24 14.00 -8.29
CA TYR A 214 0.78 14.04 -8.20
C TYR A 214 0.25 15.30 -7.50
N HIS A 215 1.03 15.87 -6.58
CA HIS A 215 0.63 17.05 -5.82
C HIS A 215 0.58 18.32 -6.69
N GLU A 216 1.19 18.32 -7.89
CA GLU A 216 1.04 19.41 -8.87
C GLU A 216 -0.37 19.40 -9.50
N ALA A 217 -0.95 18.21 -9.67
CA ALA A 217 -2.33 18.00 -10.12
C ALA A 217 -3.33 18.15 -8.96
N ILE A 218 -3.03 17.52 -7.82
CA ILE A 218 -3.84 17.52 -6.60
C ILE A 218 -3.20 18.47 -5.59
N LYS A 219 -3.35 19.77 -5.85
CA LYS A 219 -2.65 20.84 -5.11
C LYS A 219 -2.87 20.83 -3.60
N GLY A 220 -4.04 20.40 -3.15
CA GLY A 220 -4.35 20.29 -1.72
C GLY A 220 -3.44 19.29 -0.99
N ALA A 221 -2.87 18.31 -1.69
CA ALA A 221 -2.02 17.31 -1.08
C ALA A 221 -0.60 17.81 -0.80
N ALA A 222 -0.14 18.86 -1.48
CA ALA A 222 1.22 19.41 -1.33
C ALA A 222 1.51 19.92 0.10
N GLN A 223 0.49 20.31 0.85
CA GLN A 223 0.67 20.79 2.23
C GLN A 223 0.85 19.64 3.25
N TYR A 224 0.48 18.41 2.90
CA TYR A 224 0.38 17.28 3.85
C TYR A 224 1.22 16.08 3.43
N TYR A 225 1.10 15.69 2.16
CA TYR A 225 1.77 14.54 1.58
C TYR A 225 2.45 14.92 0.26
N GLU A 226 3.25 15.97 0.31
CA GLU A 226 4.11 16.36 -0.81
C GLU A 226 4.99 15.18 -1.23
N SER A 227 5.08 14.96 -2.53
CA SER A 227 6.04 14.01 -3.10
C SER A 227 7.26 14.77 -3.60
N THR A 228 8.45 14.28 -3.29
CA THR A 228 9.70 14.99 -3.62
C THR A 228 10.41 14.45 -4.86
N ASP A 229 10.04 13.24 -5.31
CA ASP A 229 10.53 12.58 -6.52
C ASP A 229 9.56 11.44 -6.87
N TYR A 230 9.60 10.91 -8.09
CA TYR A 230 8.81 9.74 -8.50
C TYR A 230 9.68 8.58 -9.00
N GLY A 231 10.99 8.78 -9.07
CA GLY A 231 11.94 7.82 -9.64
C GLY A 231 12.00 6.53 -8.81
N ASP A 232 11.95 6.65 -7.49
CA ASP A 232 11.89 5.52 -6.59
C ASP A 232 10.55 4.79 -6.63
N GLU A 233 9.42 5.48 -6.78
CA GLU A 233 8.10 4.87 -6.98
C GLU A 233 8.02 4.08 -8.30
N LEU A 234 8.62 4.59 -9.38
CA LEU A 234 8.67 3.85 -10.64
C LEU A 234 9.55 2.60 -10.55
N THR A 235 10.72 2.69 -9.92
CA THR A 235 11.55 1.50 -9.67
C THR A 235 10.81 0.50 -8.77
N TRP A 236 10.14 0.99 -7.74
CA TRP A 236 9.37 0.18 -6.79
C TRP A 236 8.21 -0.56 -7.45
N ALA A 237 7.41 0.14 -8.26
CA ALA A 237 6.31 -0.44 -9.01
C ALA A 237 6.76 -1.49 -10.01
N ALA A 238 7.85 -1.22 -10.75
CA ALA A 238 8.44 -2.19 -11.67
C ALA A 238 8.93 -3.44 -10.93
N ALA A 239 9.61 -3.30 -9.79
CA ALA A 239 10.05 -4.43 -8.98
C ALA A 239 8.87 -5.30 -8.48
N TRP A 240 7.79 -4.69 -8.01
CA TRP A 240 6.59 -5.44 -7.60
C TRP A 240 5.88 -6.11 -8.77
N LEU A 241 5.80 -5.45 -9.92
CA LEU A 241 5.23 -6.05 -11.12
C LEU A 241 6.06 -7.23 -11.61
N TYR A 242 7.39 -7.15 -11.55
CA TYR A 242 8.25 -8.28 -11.84
C TYR A 242 7.92 -9.46 -10.92
N LYS A 243 7.90 -9.26 -9.59
CA LYS A 243 7.54 -10.32 -8.64
C LYS A 243 6.15 -10.91 -8.89
N ALA A 244 5.20 -10.10 -9.33
CA ALA A 244 3.82 -10.53 -9.58
C ALA A 244 3.63 -11.28 -10.90
N THR A 245 4.58 -11.17 -11.84
CA THR A 245 4.39 -11.64 -13.24
C THR A 245 5.48 -12.57 -13.75
N ASP A 246 6.67 -12.54 -13.15
CA ASP A 246 7.91 -13.12 -13.67
C ASP A 246 8.27 -12.63 -15.09
N ASP A 247 7.72 -11.48 -15.53
CA ASP A 247 8.00 -10.88 -16.84
C ASP A 247 9.30 -10.07 -16.77
N PRO A 248 10.37 -10.48 -17.48
CA PRO A 248 11.69 -9.85 -17.39
C PRO A 248 11.68 -8.38 -17.80
N LEU A 249 10.69 -7.93 -18.59
CA LEU A 249 10.53 -6.52 -18.94
C LEU A 249 10.46 -5.62 -17.69
N PHE A 250 9.77 -6.06 -16.64
CA PHE A 250 9.64 -5.26 -15.43
C PHE A 250 10.91 -5.24 -14.59
N LEU A 251 11.73 -6.30 -14.65
CA LEU A 251 13.05 -6.29 -14.03
C LEU A 251 13.97 -5.30 -14.75
N ASP A 252 14.01 -5.35 -16.08
CA ASP A 252 14.80 -4.42 -16.90
C ASP A 252 14.40 -2.96 -16.64
N GLU A 253 13.09 -2.69 -16.55
CA GLU A 253 12.56 -1.36 -16.22
C GLU A 253 12.93 -0.91 -14.80
N ALA A 254 12.88 -1.82 -13.82
CA ALA A 254 13.27 -1.52 -12.44
C ALA A 254 14.76 -1.14 -12.38
N GLU A 255 15.64 -1.93 -12.99
CA GLU A 255 17.08 -1.65 -13.06
C GLU A 255 17.36 -0.35 -13.83
N HIS A 256 16.66 -0.13 -14.94
CA HIS A 256 16.77 1.12 -15.71
C HIS A 256 16.43 2.34 -14.86
N HIS A 257 15.30 2.31 -14.14
CA HIS A 257 14.90 3.40 -13.26
C HIS A 257 15.86 3.56 -12.08
N TYR A 258 16.32 2.46 -11.48
CA TYR A 258 17.28 2.48 -10.38
C TYR A 258 18.56 3.25 -10.75
N MET A 259 19.08 2.98 -11.95
CA MET A 259 20.26 3.64 -12.50
C MET A 259 19.96 5.08 -12.93
N LYS A 260 18.88 5.30 -13.68
CA LYS A 260 18.49 6.62 -14.20
C LYS A 260 18.26 7.66 -13.10
N PHE A 261 17.64 7.25 -11.99
CA PHE A 261 17.34 8.12 -10.85
C PHE A 261 18.42 8.08 -9.76
N ARG A 262 19.52 7.37 -10.00
CA ARG A 262 20.70 7.27 -9.12
C ARG A 262 20.33 6.83 -7.71
N LEU A 263 19.42 5.86 -7.58
CA LEU A 263 18.88 5.46 -6.27
C LEU A 263 19.95 4.91 -5.32
N LYS A 264 21.02 4.32 -5.85
CA LYS A 264 22.18 3.87 -5.06
C LYS A 264 22.85 4.99 -4.25
N GLU A 265 22.77 6.23 -4.73
CA GLU A 265 23.45 7.38 -4.16
C GLU A 265 22.54 8.21 -3.23
N ARG A 266 21.25 7.87 -3.19
CA ARG A 266 20.27 8.56 -2.36
C ARG A 266 20.33 8.06 -0.91
N PRO A 267 19.85 8.85 0.06
CA PRO A 267 19.67 8.38 1.43
C PRO A 267 18.87 7.08 1.49
N ASN A 268 19.30 6.17 2.35
CA ASN A 268 18.67 4.86 2.52
C ASN A 268 17.44 4.98 3.43
N GLU A 269 16.38 5.57 2.91
CA GLU A 269 15.15 5.88 3.63
C GLU A 269 13.98 5.04 3.10
N PHE A 270 13.01 4.74 3.98
CA PHE A 270 11.80 4.00 3.63
C PHE A 270 10.57 4.46 4.39
N PHE A 271 9.69 5.19 3.69
CA PHE A 271 8.39 5.67 4.17
C PHE A 271 7.52 6.08 2.97
N TYR A 272 6.34 6.67 3.20
CA TYR A 272 5.36 6.96 2.14
C TYR A 272 5.90 7.77 0.94
N ASN A 273 6.96 8.57 1.10
CA ASN A 273 7.56 9.44 0.05
C ASN A 273 8.92 8.93 -0.46
N LYS A 274 9.50 7.90 0.20
CA LYS A 274 10.81 7.35 -0.18
C LYS A 274 10.81 5.84 -0.17
N LYS A 275 11.11 5.22 -1.31
CA LYS A 275 11.14 3.75 -1.49
C LYS A 275 12.54 3.16 -1.60
N VAL A 276 13.59 3.97 -1.47
CA VAL A 276 14.98 3.57 -1.74
C VAL A 276 15.39 2.32 -0.98
N ALA A 277 15.21 2.26 0.35
CA ALA A 277 15.58 1.06 1.11
C ALA A 277 14.73 -0.15 0.74
N GLY A 278 13.42 0.07 0.51
CA GLY A 278 12.49 -0.97 0.09
C GLY A 278 12.89 -1.60 -1.25
N VAL A 279 13.19 -0.76 -2.25
CA VAL A 279 13.67 -1.18 -3.57
C VAL A 279 14.94 -2.03 -3.46
N GLN A 280 15.91 -1.60 -2.64
CA GLN A 280 17.20 -2.29 -2.49
C GLN A 280 17.07 -3.68 -1.85
N VAL A 281 16.13 -3.85 -0.91
CA VAL A 281 15.86 -5.16 -0.29
C VAL A 281 14.98 -6.01 -1.20
N CYS A 282 13.99 -5.42 -1.85
CA CYS A 282 13.03 -6.12 -2.69
C CYS A 282 13.69 -6.76 -3.93
N GLY A 283 14.76 -6.15 -4.45
CA GLY A 283 15.56 -6.67 -5.57
C GLY A 283 16.50 -7.84 -5.23
N GLN A 284 16.58 -8.28 -3.97
CA GLN A 284 17.42 -9.42 -3.55
C GLN A 284 16.63 -10.73 -3.37
N CYS A 285 15.33 -10.77 -3.68
CA CYS A 285 14.43 -11.89 -3.43
C CYS A 285 13.76 -12.41 -4.68
#